data_AF-A0AB34JB72-F1
#
_entry.id   AF-A0AB34JB72-F1
#
_cell.length_a   1.000
_cell.length_b   1.000
_cell.length_c   1.000
_cell.angle_alpha   90.00
_cell.angle_beta   90.00
_cell.angle_gamma   90.00
#
_symmetry.space_group_name_H-M   'P 1'
#
loop_
_entity.id
_entity.type
_entity.pdbx_description
1 polymer ?
#
loop_
_entity_poly.entity_id
_entity_poly.type
_entity_poly.pdbx_seq_one_letter_code
_entity_poly.pdbx_strand_id
1 'polypeptide(L)'
;MSSKGGKGTEAIGYSHDRRDLTATPLCGAHRNTGKNALLVKPMLGTVKATTYDLPKDFEHEYGLAQVRDGLTSEMVVGSWAHHDGTQGMMPARDFKSLNKAAVVSGCVDTKAIADFRKTHDIRLKLGSEKRVEKKPYDENTAFGRPTRPSTPFGNIVSHGFRYDWVMTAEPAESAVQRMKPKKPTPTRSSLGHAAANKAKLAKSQTEEIVAPPESTWKMSKFSNVPSKIGKQG
;
A
#
# COMPACT_ATOMS: atom_id res chain seq x y z
N MET A 1 -43.04 50.51 43.11
CA MET A 1 -44.09 49.98 42.23
C MET A 1 -43.46 49.02 41.24
N SER A 2 -43.95 47.78 41.24
CA SER A 2 -43.42 46.64 40.48
C SER A 2 -43.96 46.67 39.05
N SER A 3 -43.12 46.47 38.04
CA SER A 3 -43.56 46.17 36.68
C SER A 3 -42.85 44.91 36.19
N LYS A 4 -43.64 43.85 36.01
CA LYS A 4 -43.20 42.52 35.57
C LYS A 4 -42.95 42.54 34.06
N GLY A 5 -41.72 42.25 33.63
CA GLY A 5 -41.40 41.94 32.24
C GLY A 5 -41.98 40.59 31.84
N GLY A 6 -42.88 40.59 30.86
CA GLY A 6 -43.51 39.39 30.29
C GLY A 6 -42.50 38.51 29.57
N LYS A 7 -42.56 37.20 29.84
CA LYS A 7 -41.85 36.18 29.06
C LYS A 7 -42.58 35.98 27.74
N GLY A 8 -41.89 36.20 26.63
CA GLY A 8 -42.36 35.86 25.30
C GLY A 8 -42.69 34.36 25.23
N THR A 9 -43.92 34.06 24.84
CA THR A 9 -44.37 32.72 24.51
C THR A 9 -43.70 32.31 23.20
N GLU A 10 -42.70 31.43 23.29
CA GLU A 10 -42.16 30.75 22.11
C GLU A 10 -43.27 30.00 21.39
N ALA A 11 -43.41 30.23 20.08
CA ALA A 11 -44.32 29.51 19.22
C ALA A 11 -44.02 28.01 19.34
N ILE A 12 -44.95 27.26 19.92
CA ILE A 12 -44.87 25.81 20.08
C ILE A 12 -45.08 25.19 18.70
N GLY A 13 -44.00 25.12 17.92
CA GLY A 13 -43.93 24.30 16.73
C GLY A 13 -44.16 22.84 17.09
N TYR A 14 -44.99 22.16 16.31
CA TYR A 14 -45.32 20.77 16.48
C TYR A 14 -44.07 19.89 16.24
N SER A 15 -43.51 19.35 17.32
CA SER A 15 -42.43 18.36 17.30
C SER A 15 -43.04 16.97 17.52
N HIS A 16 -42.95 16.11 16.51
CA HIS A 16 -43.46 14.74 16.58
C HIS A 16 -42.72 13.85 17.60
N ASP A 17 -41.51 14.25 18.03
CA ASP A 17 -40.71 13.53 19.03
C ASP A 17 -41.21 13.69 20.47
N ARG A 18 -42.10 14.66 20.72
CA ARG A 18 -42.67 14.87 22.06
C ARG A 18 -43.73 13.84 22.45
N ARG A 19 -44.24 13.04 21.50
CA ARG A 19 -45.30 12.05 21.79
C ARG A 19 -44.82 10.91 22.71
N ASP A 20 -43.53 10.68 22.80
CA ASP A 20 -42.98 9.58 23.60
C ASP A 20 -42.57 9.97 25.02
N LEU A 21 -42.41 11.28 25.33
CA LEU A 21 -41.98 11.75 26.64
C LEU A 21 -43.01 11.47 27.75
N THR A 22 -44.29 11.37 27.41
CA THR A 22 -45.40 11.23 28.37
C THR A 22 -46.12 9.88 28.29
N ALA A 23 -45.79 9.02 27.32
CA ALA A 23 -46.61 7.85 27.00
C ALA A 23 -46.22 6.54 27.70
N THR A 24 -45.01 6.40 28.26
CA THR A 24 -44.60 5.14 28.93
C THR A 24 -43.80 5.36 30.22
N PRO A 25 -44.25 4.84 31.39
CA PRO A 25 -43.57 5.02 32.67
C PRO A 25 -42.54 3.92 32.95
N LEU A 26 -41.95 3.29 31.92
CA LEU A 26 -40.86 2.33 32.14
C LEU A 26 -39.54 3.08 32.37
N CYS A 27 -39.04 3.03 33.60
CA CYS A 27 -37.70 3.47 33.92
C CYS A 27 -36.69 2.74 32.99
N GLY A 28 -35.88 3.52 32.26
CA GLY A 28 -34.91 3.00 31.29
C GLY A 28 -35.33 3.02 29.82
N ALA A 29 -36.60 3.36 29.48
CA ALA A 29 -37.04 3.55 28.10
C ALA A 29 -36.51 4.85 27.47
N HIS A 30 -36.29 5.87 28.30
CA HIS A 30 -35.67 7.13 27.90
C HIS A 30 -34.18 7.11 28.19
N ARG A 31 -33.39 6.83 27.15
CA ARG A 31 -31.95 7.12 27.14
C ARG A 31 -31.73 8.32 26.24
N ASN A 32 -30.81 9.22 26.60
CA ASN A 32 -30.43 10.31 25.71
C ASN A 32 -29.66 9.71 24.51
N THR A 33 -30.38 9.36 23.45
CA THR A 33 -29.88 8.60 22.29
C THR A 33 -29.12 9.48 21.29
N GLY A 34 -29.08 10.79 21.50
CA GLY A 34 -28.55 11.76 20.52
C GLY A 34 -27.08 11.56 20.13
N LYS A 35 -26.27 10.91 20.98
CA LYS A 35 -24.84 10.69 20.73
C LYS A 35 -24.48 9.30 20.21
N ASN A 36 -25.39 8.32 20.31
CA ASN A 36 -25.11 6.94 19.94
C ASN A 36 -25.92 6.54 18.70
N ALA A 37 -25.24 6.45 17.55
CA ALA A 37 -25.84 6.11 16.26
C ALA A 37 -26.59 4.76 16.25
N LEU A 38 -26.25 3.82 17.14
CA LEU A 38 -26.92 2.52 17.25
C LEU A 38 -28.28 2.61 17.92
N LEU A 39 -28.51 3.66 18.72
CA LEU A 39 -29.75 3.88 19.46
C LEU A 39 -30.73 4.80 18.71
N VAL A 40 -30.29 5.41 17.60
CA VAL A 40 -31.14 6.25 16.75
C VAL A 40 -31.95 5.37 15.81
N LYS A 41 -33.27 5.40 15.99
CA LYS A 41 -34.21 4.66 15.15
C LYS A 41 -34.43 5.43 13.83
N PRO A 42 -34.25 4.80 12.65
CA PRO A 42 -34.59 5.43 11.38
C PRO A 42 -36.11 5.58 11.27
N MET A 43 -36.58 6.72 10.77
CA MET A 43 -37.98 6.85 10.36
C MET A 43 -38.14 6.38 8.90
N LEU A 44 -39.26 5.73 8.61
CA LEU A 44 -39.55 5.22 7.27
C LEU A 44 -39.59 6.37 6.26
N GLY A 45 -38.89 6.22 5.14
CA GLY A 45 -38.84 7.21 4.07
C GLY A 45 -37.88 8.38 4.31
N THR A 46 -37.10 8.37 5.39
CA THR A 46 -36.10 9.42 5.70
C THR A 46 -34.73 8.81 5.99
N VAL A 47 -33.68 9.63 5.87
CA VAL A 47 -32.33 9.24 6.27
C VAL A 47 -32.21 9.27 7.79
N LYS A 48 -31.38 8.39 8.36
CA LYS A 48 -31.07 8.40 9.80
C LYS A 48 -30.57 9.78 10.22
N ALA A 49 -31.10 10.28 11.34
CA ALA A 49 -30.61 11.52 11.95
C ALA A 49 -29.12 11.40 12.33
N THR A 50 -28.36 12.47 12.09
CA THR A 50 -26.95 12.55 12.47
C THR A 50 -26.80 12.61 13.98
N THR A 51 -25.77 11.95 14.51
CA THR A 51 -25.46 11.92 15.96
C THR A 51 -24.26 12.78 16.35
N TYR A 52 -23.71 13.50 15.36
CA TYR A 52 -22.60 14.42 15.53
C TYR A 52 -23.13 15.85 15.50
N ASP A 53 -22.44 16.73 16.22
CA ASP A 53 -22.72 18.16 16.18
C ASP A 53 -22.31 18.71 14.81
N LEU A 54 -23.31 19.08 14.02
CA LEU A 54 -23.10 19.74 12.74
C LEU A 54 -22.91 21.25 12.96
N PRO A 55 -22.19 21.95 12.07
CA PRO A 55 -22.19 23.40 12.02
C PRO A 55 -23.63 23.95 12.05
N LYS A 56 -23.88 24.88 12.97
CA LYS A 56 -25.21 25.51 13.15
C LYS A 56 -25.53 26.54 12.08
N ASP A 57 -24.51 26.94 11.33
CA ASP A 57 -24.63 27.90 10.26
C ASP A 57 -25.20 27.22 9.01
N PHE A 58 -26.27 27.78 8.47
CA PHE A 58 -26.92 27.27 7.26
C PHE A 58 -26.09 27.57 6.01
N GLU A 59 -25.16 28.52 6.07
CA GLU A 59 -24.24 28.84 4.97
C GLU A 59 -23.00 27.92 4.94
N HIS A 60 -22.89 26.97 5.86
CA HIS A 60 -21.77 26.03 5.88
C HIS A 60 -21.80 25.07 4.70
N GLU A 61 -20.82 25.22 3.81
CA GLU A 61 -20.58 24.28 2.71
C GLU A 61 -19.76 23.08 3.18
N TYR A 62 -20.34 21.89 3.04
CA TYR A 62 -19.62 20.64 3.29
C TYR A 62 -18.77 20.26 2.08
N GLY A 63 -17.53 19.88 2.33
CA GLY A 63 -16.60 19.43 1.30
C GLY A 63 -15.28 20.18 1.36
N LEU A 64 -14.37 19.86 0.44
CA LEU A 64 -13.11 20.57 0.29
C LEU A 64 -13.27 21.62 -0.81
N ALA A 65 -13.31 22.90 -0.41
CA ALA A 65 -13.32 24.01 -1.34
C ALA A 65 -12.13 23.92 -2.31
N GLN A 66 -12.41 23.87 -3.60
CA GLN A 66 -11.38 23.87 -4.63
C GLN A 66 -10.88 25.30 -4.83
N VAL A 67 -9.86 25.67 -4.06
CA VAL A 67 -9.14 26.93 -4.27
C VAL A 67 -8.34 26.80 -5.56
N ARG A 68 -8.63 27.64 -6.56
CA ARG A 68 -7.80 27.73 -7.76
C ARG A 68 -6.42 28.22 -7.33
N ASP A 69 -5.39 27.49 -7.72
CA ASP A 69 -3.98 27.79 -7.49
C ASP A 69 -3.49 29.05 -8.23
N GLY A 70 -4.33 29.65 -9.07
CA GLY A 70 -3.99 30.81 -9.90
C GLY A 70 -3.15 30.46 -11.12
N LEU A 71 -2.85 29.18 -11.34
CA LEU A 71 -2.10 28.73 -12.51
C LEU A 71 -3.04 28.63 -13.71
N THR A 72 -2.73 29.40 -14.75
CA THR A 72 -3.46 29.34 -16.02
C THR A 72 -2.84 28.27 -16.92
N SER A 73 -3.63 27.67 -17.81
CA SER A 73 -3.15 26.68 -18.79
C SER A 73 -1.98 27.20 -19.63
N GLU A 74 -1.99 28.50 -19.94
CA GLU A 74 -0.88 29.20 -20.61
C GLU A 74 0.44 29.09 -19.84
N MET A 75 0.43 29.32 -18.52
CA MET A 75 1.66 29.26 -17.71
C MET A 75 2.22 27.84 -17.65
N VAL A 76 1.34 26.83 -17.61
CA VAL A 76 1.72 25.41 -17.56
C VAL A 76 2.29 24.94 -18.90
N VAL A 77 1.71 25.37 -20.02
CA VAL A 77 2.16 24.96 -21.36
C VAL A 77 3.37 25.78 -21.83
N GLY A 78 3.41 27.07 -21.50
CA GLY A 78 4.45 28.02 -21.92
C GLY A 78 5.77 27.89 -21.15
N SER A 79 5.77 27.24 -19.99
CA SER A 79 6.99 27.01 -19.21
C SER A 79 7.38 25.52 -19.22
N TRP A 80 8.49 25.21 -19.89
CA TRP A 80 9.20 23.95 -19.65
C TRP A 80 9.94 24.07 -18.33
N ALA A 81 9.26 23.72 -17.24
CA ALA A 81 9.87 23.68 -15.91
C ALA A 81 11.07 22.73 -15.93
N HIS A 82 12.27 23.29 -15.84
CA HIS A 82 13.45 22.50 -15.57
C HIS A 82 13.47 22.15 -14.08
N HIS A 83 13.87 20.93 -13.76
CA HIS A 83 14.12 20.56 -12.38
C HIS A 83 15.34 21.35 -11.88
N ASP A 84 15.07 22.43 -11.14
CA ASP A 84 16.07 23.08 -10.32
C ASP A 84 16.56 22.05 -9.30
N GLY A 85 17.85 21.73 -9.39
CA GLY A 85 18.46 20.70 -8.55
C GLY A 85 18.16 20.90 -7.07
N THR A 86 18.32 19.85 -6.27
CA THR A 86 18.11 19.92 -4.82
C THR A 86 19.27 20.63 -4.08
N GLN A 87 20.00 21.52 -4.77
CA GLN A 87 21.16 22.25 -4.24
C GLN A 87 20.70 23.19 -3.12
N GLY A 88 21.31 23.06 -1.94
CA GLY A 88 21.01 23.89 -0.77
C GLY A 88 19.73 23.53 -0.02
N MET A 89 18.90 22.59 -0.52
CA MET A 89 17.75 22.10 0.24
C MET A 89 18.19 21.14 1.33
N MET A 90 17.61 21.26 2.52
CA MET A 90 17.85 20.32 3.60
C MET A 90 17.11 19.00 3.30
N PRO A 91 17.80 17.84 3.25
CA PRO A 91 17.12 16.59 2.94
C PRO A 91 16.08 16.25 4.00
N ALA A 92 14.99 15.60 3.55
CA ALA A 92 14.00 15.04 4.48
C ALA A 92 14.64 14.01 5.42
N ARG A 93 14.08 13.89 6.63
CA ARG A 93 14.49 12.89 7.61
C ARG A 93 14.24 11.48 7.07
N ASP A 94 15.22 10.61 7.24
CA ASP A 94 15.10 9.20 6.89
C ASP A 94 14.56 8.40 8.08
N PHE A 95 13.23 8.31 8.16
CA PHE A 95 12.58 7.60 9.26
C PHE A 95 12.93 6.11 9.30
N LYS A 96 13.34 5.50 8.20
CA LYS A 96 13.68 4.07 8.16
C LYS A 96 15.00 3.81 8.87
N SER A 97 16.05 4.58 8.54
CA SER A 97 17.33 4.45 9.23
C SER A 97 17.24 4.92 10.67
N LEU A 98 16.46 5.97 10.94
CA LEU A 98 16.20 6.47 12.29
C LEU A 98 15.49 5.41 13.16
N ASN A 99 14.43 4.78 12.67
CA ASN A 99 13.77 3.70 13.40
C ASN A 99 14.69 2.50 13.62
N LYS A 100 15.52 2.15 12.63
CA LYS A 100 16.51 1.09 12.79
C LYS A 100 17.51 1.42 13.90
N ALA A 101 18.02 2.65 13.94
CA ALA A 101 18.93 3.11 14.97
C ALA A 101 18.27 3.10 16.36
N ALA A 102 17.00 3.52 16.44
CA ALA A 102 16.24 3.48 17.69
C ALA A 102 16.10 2.05 18.24
N VAL A 103 15.84 1.07 17.37
CA VAL A 103 15.77 -0.34 17.77
C VAL A 103 17.14 -0.85 18.24
N VAL A 104 18.22 -0.47 17.55
CA VAL A 104 19.60 -0.83 17.94
C VAL A 104 19.98 -0.21 19.29
N SER A 105 19.50 1.00 19.60
CA SER A 105 19.70 1.63 20.92
C SER A 105 18.76 1.11 22.01
N GLY A 106 17.94 0.09 21.73
CA GLY A 106 17.04 -0.54 22.71
C GLY A 106 15.71 0.20 22.93
N CYS A 107 15.30 1.10 22.03
CA CYS A 107 13.97 1.72 22.09
C CYS A 107 12.90 0.72 21.62
N VAL A 108 12.18 0.11 22.57
CA VAL A 108 11.12 -0.87 22.29
C VAL A 108 9.72 -0.24 22.29
N ASP A 109 9.53 0.88 22.99
CA ASP A 109 8.24 1.59 23.06
C ASP A 109 8.10 2.68 21.99
N THR A 110 6.87 2.92 21.55
CA THR A 110 6.49 3.94 20.57
C THR A 110 6.86 5.36 21.02
N LYS A 111 6.69 5.66 22.31
CA LYS A 111 7.11 6.95 22.90
C LYS A 111 8.63 7.10 22.87
N ALA A 112 9.36 6.05 23.24
CA ALA A 112 10.82 6.04 23.20
C ALA A 112 11.35 6.25 21.78
N ILE A 113 10.73 5.64 20.77
CA ILE A 113 11.07 5.87 19.36
C ILE A 113 10.76 7.31 18.94
N ALA A 114 9.64 7.89 19.40
CA ALA A 114 9.31 9.29 19.13
C ALA A 114 10.31 10.26 19.76
N ASP A 115 10.76 10.01 20.98
CA ASP A 115 11.76 10.83 21.66
C ASP A 115 13.16 10.65 21.04
N PHE A 116 13.49 9.43 20.59
CA PHE A 116 14.70 9.15 19.82
C PHE A 116 14.73 9.95 18.51
N ARG A 117 13.59 10.12 17.82
CA ARG A 117 13.46 10.98 16.61
C ARG A 117 13.63 12.47 16.88
N LYS A 118 13.40 12.94 18.11
CA LYS A 118 13.62 14.35 18.48
C LYS A 118 15.10 14.64 18.69
N THR A 119 15.81 13.68 19.29
CA THR A 119 17.22 13.82 19.70
C THR A 119 18.22 13.46 18.60
N HIS A 120 17.87 12.52 17.71
CA HIS A 120 18.75 12.05 16.63
C HIS A 120 18.24 12.51 15.28
N ASP A 121 19.13 13.07 14.46
CA ASP A 121 18.82 13.53 13.10
C ASP A 121 19.55 12.67 12.06
N ILE A 122 18.83 11.76 11.42
CA ILE A 122 19.33 10.98 10.28
C ILE A 122 18.51 11.38 9.05
N ARG A 123 19.20 11.81 8.00
CA ARG A 123 18.59 12.37 6.80
C ARG A 123 18.87 11.53 5.57
N LEU A 124 17.97 11.64 4.59
CA LEU A 124 18.18 11.05 3.28
C LEU A 124 19.39 11.70 2.61
N LYS A 125 20.10 10.93 1.79
CA LYS A 125 21.06 11.51 0.86
C LYS A 125 20.25 12.19 -0.23
N LEU A 126 20.44 13.50 -0.41
CA LEU A 126 19.98 14.17 -1.62
C LEU A 126 20.63 13.46 -2.81
N GLY A 127 19.90 13.31 -3.90
CA GLY A 127 20.52 12.94 -5.17
C GLY A 127 21.68 13.90 -5.39
N SER A 128 22.89 13.37 -5.50
CA SER A 128 24.10 14.17 -5.67
C SER A 128 23.88 15.19 -6.78
N GLU A 129 24.49 16.36 -6.65
CA GLU A 129 24.76 17.28 -7.76
C GLU A 129 24.94 16.46 -9.03
N LYS A 130 24.12 16.73 -10.05
CA LYS A 130 24.17 16.02 -11.35
C LYS A 130 25.64 15.81 -11.63
N ARG A 131 26.13 14.57 -11.52
CA ARG A 131 27.52 14.27 -11.87
C ARG A 131 27.58 14.73 -13.31
N VAL A 132 28.28 15.84 -13.56
CA VAL A 132 28.40 16.36 -14.91
C VAL A 132 28.97 15.20 -15.68
N GLU A 133 28.12 14.59 -16.51
CA GLU A 133 28.57 13.50 -17.35
C GLU A 133 29.73 14.08 -18.12
N LYS A 134 30.92 13.50 -17.95
CA LYS A 134 32.06 13.85 -18.79
C LYS A 134 31.63 13.45 -20.19
N LYS A 135 31.08 14.42 -20.91
CA LYS A 135 30.73 14.30 -22.31
C LYS A 135 32.05 14.04 -23.03
N PRO A 136 32.30 12.83 -23.55
CA PRO A 136 33.60 12.49 -24.13
C PRO A 136 33.80 13.14 -25.51
N TYR A 137 33.10 14.23 -25.80
CA TYR A 137 32.93 14.79 -27.12
C TYR A 137 33.19 16.28 -27.11
N ASP A 138 34.02 16.71 -28.06
CA ASP A 138 34.37 18.10 -28.35
C ASP A 138 33.20 18.84 -29.06
N GLU A 139 33.22 20.17 -29.07
CA GLU A 139 32.21 21.03 -29.73
C GLU A 139 32.06 20.73 -31.23
N ASN A 140 33.10 20.19 -31.87
CA ASN A 140 33.09 19.76 -33.27
C ASN A 140 32.53 18.35 -33.51
N THR A 141 32.12 17.65 -32.44
CA THR A 141 31.58 16.30 -32.56
C THR A 141 30.13 16.35 -33.06
N ALA A 142 29.93 16.07 -34.35
CA ALA A 142 28.58 15.97 -34.91
C ALA A 142 27.91 14.67 -34.44
N PHE A 143 26.77 14.80 -33.76
CA PHE A 143 25.90 13.67 -33.43
C PHE A 143 24.98 13.35 -34.58
N GLY A 144 24.98 12.10 -35.00
CA GLY A 144 24.12 11.62 -36.07
C GLY A 144 24.56 10.23 -36.51
N ARG A 145 23.64 9.47 -37.09
CA ARG A 145 24.00 8.25 -37.79
C ARG A 145 24.41 8.67 -39.19
N PRO A 146 25.67 8.44 -39.63
CA PRO A 146 26.03 8.70 -41.02
C PRO A 146 25.06 7.94 -41.91
N THR A 147 24.72 8.51 -43.06
CA THR A 147 23.82 7.89 -44.03
C THR A 147 24.30 6.46 -44.27
N ARG A 148 23.42 5.48 -44.01
CA ARG A 148 23.76 4.08 -44.21
C ARG A 148 24.24 3.93 -45.66
N PRO A 149 25.45 3.38 -45.90
CA PRO A 149 25.92 3.17 -47.25
C PRO A 149 24.89 2.32 -48.01
N SER A 150 24.69 2.64 -49.29
CA SER A 150 23.81 1.85 -50.14
C SER A 150 24.26 0.39 -50.13
N THR A 151 23.29 -0.53 -50.23
CA THR A 151 23.61 -1.95 -50.32
C THR A 151 24.49 -2.17 -51.56
N PRO A 152 25.71 -2.73 -51.42
CA PRO A 152 26.64 -2.88 -52.54
C PRO A 152 26.01 -3.71 -53.66
N PHE A 153 25.82 -3.08 -54.83
CA PHE A 153 25.07 -3.67 -55.94
C PHE A 153 25.67 -5.00 -56.44
N GLY A 154 27.01 -5.09 -56.45
CA GLY A 154 27.70 -6.33 -56.82
C GLY A 154 27.26 -7.54 -56.00
N ASN A 155 27.06 -7.37 -54.69
CA ASN A 155 26.64 -8.45 -53.79
C ASN A 155 25.17 -8.86 -53.98
N ILE A 156 24.34 -7.96 -54.52
CA ILE A 156 22.95 -8.26 -54.88
C ILE A 156 22.93 -9.16 -56.12
N VAL A 157 23.70 -8.78 -57.15
CA VAL A 157 23.76 -9.51 -58.43
C VAL A 157 24.48 -10.86 -58.28
N SER A 158 25.55 -10.92 -57.48
CA SER A 158 26.34 -12.14 -57.28
C SER A 158 25.78 -13.08 -56.20
N HIS A 159 24.61 -12.77 -55.63
CA HIS A 159 24.03 -13.46 -54.48
C HIS A 159 24.95 -13.54 -53.23
N GLY A 160 25.89 -12.59 -53.07
CA GLY A 160 26.82 -12.55 -51.92
C GLY A 160 26.10 -12.64 -50.57
N PHE A 161 24.99 -11.93 -50.39
CA PHE A 161 24.21 -11.97 -49.15
C PHE A 161 23.57 -13.33 -48.86
N ARG A 162 23.28 -14.13 -49.89
CA ARG A 162 22.78 -15.50 -49.71
C ARG A 162 23.89 -16.39 -49.16
N TYR A 163 25.10 -16.28 -49.70
CA TYR A 163 26.24 -17.06 -49.23
C TYR A 163 26.62 -16.68 -47.80
N ASP A 164 26.66 -15.38 -47.49
CA ASP A 164 26.89 -14.89 -46.13
C ASP A 164 25.82 -15.41 -45.16
N TRP A 165 24.55 -15.40 -45.56
CA TRP A 165 23.47 -15.94 -44.73
C TRP A 165 23.62 -17.43 -44.51
N VAL A 166 23.95 -18.23 -45.53
CA VAL A 166 24.17 -19.67 -45.36
C VAL A 166 25.37 -19.96 -44.46
N MET A 167 26.45 -19.18 -44.56
CA MET A 167 27.65 -19.37 -43.75
C MET A 167 27.49 -18.91 -42.30
N THR A 168 26.72 -17.85 -42.07
CA THR A 168 26.47 -17.29 -40.73
C THR A 168 25.21 -17.84 -40.07
N ALA A 169 24.36 -18.53 -40.83
CA ALA A 169 23.20 -19.22 -40.30
C ALA A 169 23.66 -20.26 -39.28
N GLU A 170 23.10 -20.15 -38.09
CA GLU A 170 23.29 -21.15 -37.07
C GLU A 170 22.74 -22.50 -37.58
N PRO A 171 23.39 -23.63 -37.26
CA PRO A 171 22.83 -24.94 -37.55
C PRO A 171 21.40 -25.06 -37.05
N ALA A 172 20.53 -25.72 -37.83
CA ALA A 172 19.10 -25.80 -37.52
C ALA A 172 18.83 -26.35 -36.10
N GLU A 173 19.70 -27.23 -35.61
CA GLU A 173 19.59 -27.82 -34.28
C GLU A 173 19.69 -26.80 -33.15
N SER A 174 20.60 -25.84 -33.26
CA SER A 174 20.82 -24.85 -32.21
C SER A 174 19.77 -23.73 -32.28
N ALA A 175 19.26 -23.42 -33.47
CA ALA A 175 18.05 -22.62 -33.63
C ALA A 175 16.83 -23.25 -32.92
N VAL A 176 16.63 -24.57 -33.09
CA VAL A 176 15.57 -25.32 -32.38
C VAL A 176 15.80 -25.32 -30.87
N GLN A 177 17.04 -25.43 -30.40
CA GLN A 177 17.35 -25.35 -28.96
C GLN A 177 17.02 -23.99 -28.33
N ARG A 178 17.21 -22.88 -29.05
CA ARG A 178 16.81 -21.54 -28.56
C ARG A 178 15.30 -21.36 -28.48
N MET A 179 14.55 -21.99 -29.38
CA MET A 179 13.09 -21.93 -29.38
C MET A 179 12.47 -22.77 -28.25
N LYS A 180 13.25 -23.64 -27.58
CA LYS A 180 12.76 -24.37 -26.40
C LYS A 180 12.43 -23.36 -25.29
N PRO A 181 11.23 -23.44 -24.69
CA PRO A 181 10.83 -22.52 -23.63
C PRO A 181 11.80 -22.65 -22.45
N LYS A 182 12.42 -21.52 -22.07
CA LYS A 182 13.30 -21.48 -20.89
C LYS A 182 12.45 -21.68 -19.64
N LYS A 183 12.86 -22.61 -18.78
CA LYS A 183 12.24 -22.78 -17.46
C LYS A 183 12.46 -21.50 -16.64
N PRO A 184 11.46 -21.06 -15.86
CA PRO A 184 11.62 -19.87 -15.02
C PRO A 184 12.75 -20.10 -14.01
N THR A 185 13.56 -19.07 -13.78
CA THR A 185 14.62 -19.09 -12.78
C THR A 185 14.00 -19.30 -11.39
N PRO A 186 14.49 -20.25 -10.57
CA PRO A 186 13.94 -20.48 -9.25
C PRO A 186 14.15 -19.25 -8.37
N THR A 187 13.11 -18.85 -7.65
CA THR A 187 13.17 -17.75 -6.68
C THR A 187 13.85 -18.22 -5.39
N ARG A 188 14.35 -17.28 -4.58
CA ARG A 188 14.95 -17.59 -3.27
C ARG A 188 13.98 -18.37 -2.36
N SER A 189 12.69 -18.09 -2.48
CA SER A 189 11.62 -18.81 -1.78
C SER A 189 11.45 -20.24 -2.29
N SER A 190 11.48 -20.47 -3.62
CA SER A 190 11.30 -21.84 -4.15
C SER A 190 12.47 -22.75 -3.77
N LEU A 191 13.69 -22.23 -3.73
CA LEU A 191 14.87 -22.95 -3.22
C LEU A 191 14.72 -23.29 -1.72
N GLY A 192 14.21 -22.34 -0.92
CA GLY A 192 13.94 -22.55 0.49
C GLY A 192 12.91 -23.66 0.74
N HIS A 193 11.79 -23.65 0.01
CA HIS A 193 10.78 -24.71 0.10
C HIS A 193 11.29 -26.07 -0.37
N ALA A 194 12.09 -26.11 -1.44
CA ALA A 194 12.69 -27.36 -1.92
C ALA A 194 13.65 -27.96 -0.88
N ALA A 195 14.48 -27.14 -0.23
CA ALA A 195 15.38 -27.59 0.83
C ALA A 195 14.62 -28.09 2.07
N ALA A 196 13.59 -27.37 2.50
CA ALA A 196 12.74 -27.76 3.62
C ALA A 196 11.99 -29.08 3.34
N ASN A 197 11.47 -29.25 2.13
CA ASN A 197 10.79 -30.48 1.74
C ASN A 197 11.75 -31.67 1.65
N LYS A 198 12.97 -31.48 1.13
CA LYS A 198 14.01 -32.53 1.15
C LYS A 198 14.39 -32.93 2.59
N ALA A 199 14.53 -31.96 3.48
CA ALA A 199 14.83 -32.23 4.89
C ALA A 199 13.69 -32.96 5.60
N LYS A 200 12.43 -32.61 5.30
CA LYS A 200 11.25 -33.32 5.81
C LYS A 200 11.16 -34.76 5.30
N LEU A 201 11.43 -34.96 4.01
CA LEU A 201 11.42 -36.29 3.39
C LEU A 201 12.52 -37.20 3.97
N ALA A 202 13.71 -36.65 4.20
CA ALA A 202 14.81 -37.38 4.84
C ALA A 202 14.45 -37.78 6.28
N LYS A 203 13.82 -36.87 7.05
CA LYS A 203 13.37 -37.16 8.42
C LYS A 203 12.28 -38.22 8.47
N SER A 204 11.27 -38.15 7.60
CA SER A 204 10.21 -39.16 7.55
C SER A 204 10.76 -40.55 7.18
N GLN A 205 11.75 -40.62 6.29
CA GLN A 205 12.40 -41.88 5.91
C GLN A 205 13.26 -42.48 7.04
N THR A 206 13.84 -41.65 7.91
CA THR A 206 14.58 -42.13 9.09
C THR A 206 13.67 -42.50 10.26
N GLU A 207 12.52 -41.83 10.42
CA GLU A 207 11.57 -42.07 11.51
C GLU A 207 10.71 -43.33 11.29
N GLU A 208 10.47 -43.74 10.04
CA GLU A 208 9.74 -44.98 9.71
C GLU A 208 10.49 -46.28 10.09
N ILE A 209 11.79 -46.23 10.38
CA ILE A 209 12.60 -47.43 10.65
C ILE A 209 12.63 -47.79 12.16
N VAL A 210 12.25 -46.88 13.07
CA VAL A 210 12.49 -47.06 14.52
C VAL A 210 11.26 -46.91 15.42
N ALA A 211 10.12 -46.38 14.94
CA ALA A 211 8.97 -46.13 15.81
C ALA A 211 7.87 -47.22 15.69
N PRO A 212 7.36 -47.79 16.81
CA PRO A 212 6.11 -48.52 16.80
C PRO A 212 4.97 -47.58 16.35
N PRO A 213 3.89 -48.08 15.73
CA PRO A 213 2.94 -47.25 14.99
C PRO A 213 2.37 -46.16 15.89
N GLU A 214 2.83 -44.92 15.69
CA GLU A 214 2.28 -43.77 16.39
C GLU A 214 0.79 -43.71 16.07
N SER A 215 -0.01 -43.57 17.12
CA SER A 215 -1.45 -43.40 17.03
C SER A 215 -1.81 -42.38 15.95
N THR A 216 -2.65 -42.79 15.00
CA THR A 216 -3.17 -41.98 13.89
C THR A 216 -3.97 -40.75 14.32
N TRP A 217 -4.08 -40.50 15.63
CA TRP A 217 -4.84 -39.43 16.24
C TRP A 217 -4.13 -38.07 16.12
N LYS A 218 -4.58 -37.25 15.17
CA LYS A 218 -3.97 -35.94 14.86
C LYS A 218 -4.48 -34.78 15.73
N MET A 219 -5.48 -35.00 16.60
CA MET A 219 -6.13 -33.91 17.35
C MET A 219 -5.71 -33.87 18.82
N SER A 220 -4.66 -33.10 19.11
CA SER A 220 -4.10 -32.93 20.47
C SER A 220 -5.10 -32.32 21.47
N LYS A 221 -6.07 -31.54 21.00
CA LYS A 221 -7.09 -30.95 21.88
C LYS A 221 -8.02 -31.98 22.53
N PHE A 222 -8.11 -33.18 21.95
CA PHE A 222 -9.03 -34.23 22.39
C PHE A 222 -8.33 -35.46 22.96
N SER A 223 -6.99 -35.47 23.01
CA SER A 223 -6.24 -36.63 23.53
C SER A 223 -6.46 -36.86 25.03
N ASN A 224 -6.81 -35.82 25.79
CA ASN A 224 -7.05 -35.90 27.24
C ASN A 224 -8.53 -35.76 27.62
N VAL A 225 -9.45 -35.89 26.67
CA VAL A 225 -10.89 -35.83 26.98
C VAL A 225 -11.36 -37.24 27.36
N PRO A 226 -11.74 -37.49 28.63
CA PRO A 226 -12.22 -38.80 29.05
C PRO A 226 -13.57 -39.11 28.38
N SER A 227 -13.78 -40.36 27.99
CA SER A 227 -15.07 -40.78 27.47
C SER A 227 -16.15 -40.65 28.54
N LYS A 228 -17.30 -40.10 28.18
CA LYS A 228 -18.43 -39.84 29.09
C LYS A 228 -19.36 -41.05 29.26
N ILE A 229 -18.87 -42.25 28.94
CA ILE A 229 -19.62 -43.50 29.10
C ILE A 229 -19.16 -44.09 30.43
N GLY A 230 -20.11 -44.21 31.38
CA GLY A 230 -19.86 -44.78 32.70
C GLY A 230 -19.40 -46.24 32.62
N LYS A 231 -18.76 -46.74 33.68
CA LYS A 231 -18.24 -48.12 33.80
C LYS A 231 -19.30 -49.22 33.87
N GLN A 232 -20.52 -48.97 33.41
CA GLN A 232 -21.57 -49.99 33.32
C GLN A 232 -22.20 -49.87 31.95
N GLY A 233 -21.87 -50.84 31.10
CA GLY A 233 -22.74 -51.23 30.00
C GLY A 233 -23.98 -51.92 30.55
#